data_AF-A0A1I6UHV3-F1
#
_entry.id   AF-A0A1I6UHV3-F1
#
_cell.length_a   1.000
_cell.length_b   1.000
_cell.length_c   1.000
_cell.angle_alpha   90.00
_cell.angle_beta   90.00
_cell.angle_gamma   90.00
#
_symmetry.space_group_name_H-M   'P 1'
#
loop_
_entity.id
_entity.type
_entity.pdbx_description
1 polymer ?
#
loop_
_entity_poly.entity_id
_entity_poly.type
_entity_poly.pdbx_seq_one_letter_code
_entity_poly.pdbx_strand_id
1 'polypeptide(L)' 'MSQTSLHDPPADPINEGARARAQGRPKDACPYPADSPARRAWLEGYDGAQADRAPDLPITNG' A
#
# COMPACT_ATOMS: atom_id res chain seq x y z
N MET A 1 -17.91 9.08 -27.88
CA MET A 1 -17.02 10.13 -27.37
C MET A 1 -16.63 9.73 -25.94
N SER A 2 -15.36 9.38 -25.74
CA SER A 2 -14.84 8.77 -24.51
C SER A 2 -14.42 9.85 -23.51
N GLN A 3 -15.21 10.06 -22.45
CA GLN A 3 -14.85 10.95 -21.33
C GLN A 3 -15.78 10.61 -20.17
N THR A 4 -15.34 9.91 -19.13
CA THR A 4 -14.82 10.53 -17.90
C THR A 4 -13.84 9.60 -17.15
N SER A 5 -12.59 9.54 -17.59
CA SER A 5 -11.46 9.15 -16.73
C SER A 5 -11.08 10.32 -15.81
N LEU A 6 -11.87 10.63 -14.78
CA LEU A 6 -11.50 11.71 -13.82
C LEU A 6 -11.94 11.48 -12.36
N HIS A 7 -12.49 10.31 -12.02
CA HIS A 7 -12.81 9.95 -10.63
C HIS A 7 -12.03 8.69 -10.22
N ASP A 8 -10.73 8.65 -10.48
CA ASP A 8 -9.88 7.93 -9.53
C ASP A 8 -9.89 8.81 -8.28
N PRO A 9 -10.54 8.42 -7.16
CA PRO A 9 -10.34 9.14 -5.91
C PRO A 9 -8.83 9.25 -5.71
N PRO A 10 -8.30 10.36 -5.15
CA PRO A 10 -6.86 10.50 -4.93
C PRO A 10 -6.38 9.22 -4.24
N ALA A 11 -5.68 8.35 -4.98
CA ALA A 11 -5.46 6.99 -4.56
C ALA A 11 -4.87 7.04 -3.16
N ASP A 12 -5.54 6.45 -2.17
CA ASP A 12 -5.07 6.50 -0.79
C ASP A 12 -3.61 6.03 -0.80
N PRO A 13 -2.63 6.85 -0.37
CA PRO A 13 -1.24 6.51 -0.57
C PRO A 13 -0.91 5.14 0.04
N ILE A 14 -1.55 4.80 1.17
CA ILE A 14 -1.51 3.47 1.81
C ILE A 14 -1.91 2.36 0.83
N ASN A 15 -3.10 2.47 0.21
CA ASN A 15 -3.60 1.47 -0.74
C ASN A 15 -2.70 1.37 -1.98
N GLU A 16 -2.16 2.50 -2.43
CA GLU A 16 -1.23 2.55 -3.56
C GLU A 16 0.10 1.84 -3.22
N GLY A 17 0.64 2.07 -2.02
CA GLY A 17 1.83 1.39 -1.52
C GLY A 17 1.64 -0.11 -1.41
N ALA A 18 0.52 -0.56 -0.86
CA ALA A 18 0.17 -1.97 -0.79
C ALA A 18 0.08 -2.62 -2.18
N ARG A 19 -0.52 -1.93 -3.16
CA ARG A 19 -0.58 -2.39 -4.55
C ARG A 19 0.80 -2.45 -5.19
N ALA A 20 1.66 -1.47 -4.93
CA ALA A 20 3.03 -1.48 -5.42
C ALA A 20 3.82 -2.69 -4.90
N ARG A 21 3.70 -3.01 -3.60
CA ARG A 21 4.26 -4.24 -3.01
C ARG A 21 3.69 -5.50 -3.68
N ALA A 22 2.36 -5.58 -3.84
CA ALA A 22 1.70 -6.73 -4.47
C ALA A 22 2.12 -6.94 -5.94
N GLN A 23 2.47 -5.85 -6.62
CA GLN A 23 3.01 -5.86 -7.99
C GLN A 23 4.52 -6.12 -8.05
N GLY A 24 5.22 -6.19 -6.90
CA GLY A 24 6.67 -6.32 -6.85
C GLY A 24 7.44 -5.07 -7.27
N ARG A 25 6.79 -3.89 -7.29
CA ARG A 25 7.45 -2.60 -7.53
C ARG A 25 8.31 -2.26 -6.30
N PRO A 26 9.47 -1.61 -6.43
CA PRO A 26 10.30 -1.21 -5.29
C PRO A 26 9.77 0.04 -4.56
N LYS A 27 10.24 0.28 -3.32
CA LYS A 27 9.91 1.49 -2.53
C LYS A 27 10.31 2.79 -3.21
N ASP A 28 11.36 2.78 -4.03
CA ASP A 28 11.82 3.93 -4.80
C ASP A 28 10.89 4.30 -5.96
N ALA A 29 9.94 3.42 -6.32
CA ALA A 29 8.90 3.74 -7.30
C ALA A 29 7.77 4.59 -6.71
N CYS A 30 7.89 5.01 -5.45
CA CYS A 30 6.96 5.91 -4.78
C CYS A 30 6.94 7.28 -5.50
N PRO A 31 5.78 7.72 -6.05
CA PRO A 31 5.68 8.97 -6.80
C PRO A 31 5.70 10.21 -5.90
N TYR A 32 5.57 10.04 -4.58
CA TYR A 32 5.50 11.13 -3.62
C TYR A 32 6.90 11.63 -3.22
N PRO A 33 7.07 12.97 -3.06
CA PRO A 33 8.32 13.56 -2.58
C PRO A 33 8.74 13.01 -1.21
N ALA A 34 10.06 12.98 -0.94
CA ALA A 34 10.64 12.42 0.28
C ALA A 34 9.98 12.95 1.57
N ASP A 35 9.75 14.26 1.63
CA ASP A 35 9.23 14.95 2.81
C ASP A 35 7.70 15.03 2.88
N SER A 36 7.00 14.42 1.92
CA SER A 36 5.54 14.48 1.89
C SER A 36 4.90 13.46 2.84
N PRO A 37 3.86 13.84 3.60
CA PRO A 37 3.10 12.89 4.41
C PRO A 37 2.50 11.75 3.58
N ALA A 38 2.19 12.00 2.30
CA ALA A 38 1.73 10.98 1.37
C ALA A 38 2.79 9.89 1.11
N ARG A 39 4.10 10.21 1.08
CA ARG A 39 5.16 9.20 0.96
C ARG A 39 5.19 8.31 2.20
N ARG A 40 5.02 8.88 3.39
CA ARG A 40 4.98 8.12 4.65
C ARG A 40 3.82 7.13 4.66
N ALA A 41 2.63 7.58 4.27
CA ALA A 41 1.46 6.74 4.12
C ALA A 41 1.65 5.66 3.04
N TRP A 42 2.26 6.00 1.90
CA TRP A 42 2.61 5.01 0.86
C TRP A 42 3.58 3.96 1.36
N LEU A 43 4.63 4.36 2.08
CA LEU A 43 5.60 3.44 2.65
C LEU A 43 4.97 2.56 3.73
N GLU A 44 4.03 3.07 4.52
CA GLU A 44 3.28 2.29 5.52
C GLU A 44 2.47 1.16 4.86
N GLY A 45 1.71 1.49 3.81
CA GLY A 45 0.97 0.49 3.04
C GLY A 45 1.88 -0.49 2.28
N TYR A 46 3.02 -0.01 1.77
CA TYR A 46 4.01 -0.84 1.10
C TYR A 46 4.70 -1.83 2.05
N ASP A 47 5.16 -1.35 3.20
CA ASP A 47 5.73 -2.20 4.26
C ASP A 47 4.68 -3.23 4.71
N GLY A 48 3.41 -2.86 4.53
CA GLY A 48 2.27 -3.63 4.94
C GLY A 48 2.37 -3.86 6.43
N ALA A 49 2.64 -2.78 7.19
CA ALA A 49 2.65 -2.80 8.64
C ALA A 49 1.33 -3.44 9.07
N GLN A 50 1.40 -4.75 9.33
CA GLN A 50 0.29 -5.54 9.76
C GLN A 50 0.01 -5.03 11.16
N ALA A 51 -0.88 -4.05 11.28
CA ALA A 51 -1.62 -3.87 12.51
C ALA A 51 -2.35 -5.20 12.72
N ASP A 52 -1.69 -6.09 13.46
CA ASP A 52 -2.28 -7.27 14.06
C ASP A 52 -2.92 -8.29 13.11
N ARG A 53 -2.09 -8.94 12.30
CA ARG A 53 -2.37 -10.34 12.00
C ARG A 53 -1.12 -11.14 12.27
N ALA A 54 -0.89 -11.40 13.56
CA ALA A 54 -0.15 -12.57 13.96
C ALA A 54 -0.68 -13.72 13.09
N PRO A 55 0.17 -14.43 12.32
CA PRO A 55 -0.28 -15.63 11.64
C PRO A 55 -0.78 -16.54 12.76
N ASP A 56 -2.08 -16.82 12.76
CA ASP A 56 -2.69 -17.79 13.66
C ASP A 56 -1.84 -19.06 13.57
N LEU A 57 -0.99 -19.29 14.59
CA LEU A 57 -0.16 -20.49 14.66
C LEU A 57 -1.12 -21.68 14.53
N PRO A 58 -0.74 -22.73 13.79
CA PRO A 58 -1.56 -23.93 13.76
C PRO A 58 -1.65 -24.45 15.20
N ILE A 59 -2.85 -24.42 15.77
CA ILE A 59 -3.19 -25.17 16.98
C ILE A 59 -2.99 -26.65 16.66
N THR A 60 -1.79 -27.15 16.88
CA THR A 60 -1.50 -28.57 16.94
C THR A 60 -2.10 -29.08 18.25
N ASN A 61 -3.37 -29.50 18.23
CA ASN A 61 -3.89 -30.34 19.30
C ASN A 61 -3.33 -31.75 19.07
N GLY A 62 -2.52 -32.21 20.04
CA GLY A 62 -2.00 -33.57 20.12
C GLY A 62 -3.02 -34.57 20.66
#